data_AF-A0A958T530-F1
#
_entry.id   AF-A0A958T530-F1
#
_cell.length_a   1.000
_cell.length_b   1.000
_cell.length_c   1.000
_cell.angle_alpha   90.00
_cell.angle_beta   90.00
_cell.angle_gamma   90.00
#
_symmetry.space_group_name_H-M   'P 1'
#
loop_
_entity.id
_entity.type
_entity.pdbx_description
1 polymer ?
#
loop_
_entity_poly.entity_id
_entity_poly.type
_entity_poly.pdbx_seq_one_letter_code
_entity_poly.pdbx_strand_id
1 'polypeptide(L)'
;MNKCKLLVGFALICYVTYVVFQLAGNEYLSNAFRALIIPTITMLYFINIKKKSIYFSGFLVLYSLSELMCIISPYIPTNIDYYTGNALYISAYLLLIYEILKSMDFNYVIRHYAIHLVILTALSVYIVSVLLKIVSPHV
;
A
#
# COMPACT_ATOMS: atom_id res chain seq x y z
N MET A 1 6.08 -14.99 -21.29
CA MET A 1 4.94 -14.20 -21.80
C MET A 1 3.59 -14.67 -21.27
N ASN A 2 3.23 -15.96 -21.39
CA ASN A 2 1.90 -16.45 -20.95
C ASN A 2 1.67 -16.33 -19.43
N LYS A 3 2.67 -16.64 -18.60
CA LYS A 3 2.57 -16.55 -17.12
C LYS A 3 2.27 -15.11 -16.64
N CYS A 4 2.90 -14.10 -17.26
CA CYS A 4 2.68 -12.70 -16.90
C CYS A 4 1.28 -12.23 -17.32
N LYS A 5 0.82 -12.61 -18.52
CA LYS A 5 -0.55 -12.32 -18.97
C LYS A 5 -1.60 -12.97 -18.05
N LEU A 6 -1.34 -14.20 -17.59
CA LEU A 6 -2.20 -14.91 -16.65
C LEU A 6 -2.29 -14.18 -15.31
N LEU A 7 -1.17 -13.78 -14.72
CA LEU A 7 -1.16 -13.06 -13.44
C LEU A 7 -1.80 -11.66 -13.53
N VAL A 8 -1.60 -10.94 -14.65
CA VAL A 8 -2.30 -9.67 -14.88
C VAL A 8 -3.82 -9.92 -14.98
N GLY A 9 -4.23 -10.95 -15.72
CA GLY A 9 -5.64 -11.35 -15.79
C GLY A 9 -6.20 -11.72 -14.41
N PHE A 10 -5.43 -12.45 -13.59
CA PHE A 10 -5.81 -12.80 -12.22
C PHE A 10 -6.00 -11.56 -11.34
N ALA A 11 -5.06 -10.61 -11.35
CA ALA A 11 -5.19 -9.35 -10.62
C ALA A 11 -6.44 -8.57 -11.03
N LEU A 12 -6.76 -8.56 -12.32
CA LEU A 12 -7.94 -7.89 -12.86
C LEU A 12 -9.24 -8.58 -12.41
N ILE A 13 -9.27 -9.92 -12.43
CA ILE A 13 -10.38 -10.70 -11.89
C ILE A 13 -10.56 -10.40 -10.39
N CYS A 14 -9.50 -10.42 -9.60
CA CYS A 14 -9.55 -10.06 -8.18
C CYS A 14 -10.11 -8.66 -7.95
N TYR A 15 -9.73 -7.68 -8.78
CA TYR A 15 -10.27 -6.33 -8.69
C TYR A 15 -11.77 -6.29 -9.00
N VAL A 16 -12.21 -6.93 -10.08
CA VAL A 16 -13.63 -6.97 -10.45
C VAL A 16 -14.45 -7.67 -9.38
N THR A 17 -14.00 -8.81 -8.86
CA THR A 17 -14.71 -9.54 -7.80
C THR A 17 -14.75 -8.74 -6.50
N TYR A 18 -13.65 -8.06 -6.14
CA TYR A 18 -13.62 -7.12 -5.02
C TYR A 18 -14.74 -6.08 -5.15
N VAL A 19 -14.84 -5.39 -6.28
CA VAL A 19 -15.88 -4.36 -6.50
C VAL A 19 -17.28 -4.96 -6.41
N VAL A 20 -17.53 -6.12 -7.02
CA VAL A 20 -18.84 -6.78 -6.97
C VAL A 20 -19.22 -7.16 -5.53
N PHE A 21 -18.32 -7.76 -4.76
CA PHE A 21 -18.60 -8.12 -3.36
C PHE A 21 -18.75 -6.89 -2.45
N GLN A 22 -17.99 -5.83 -2.70
CA GLN A 22 -18.14 -4.56 -2.00
C GLN A 22 -19.54 -3.97 -2.20
N LEU A 23 -20.04 -3.95 -3.44
CA LEU A 23 -21.38 -3.46 -3.75
C LEU A 23 -22.49 -4.37 -3.21
N ALA A 24 -22.23 -5.68 -3.12
CA ALA A 24 -23.14 -6.65 -2.53
C ALA A 24 -23.15 -6.63 -0.98
N GLY A 25 -22.29 -5.84 -0.34
CA GLY A 25 -22.18 -5.75 1.12
C GLY A 25 -21.47 -6.93 1.79
N ASN A 26 -20.81 -7.81 1.02
CA ASN A 26 -20.03 -8.91 1.59
C ASN A 26 -18.59 -8.45 1.86
N GLU A 27 -18.38 -7.85 3.04
CA GLU A 27 -17.10 -7.26 3.41
C GLU A 27 -15.96 -8.27 3.50
N TYR A 28 -16.22 -9.50 3.99
CA TYR A 28 -15.19 -10.52 4.12
C TYR A 28 -14.63 -10.94 2.77
N LEU A 29 -15.49 -11.33 1.82
CA LEU A 29 -15.05 -11.71 0.47
C LEU A 29 -14.46 -10.53 -0.29
N SER A 30 -15.05 -9.34 -0.15
CA SER A 30 -14.51 -8.09 -0.71
C SER A 30 -13.07 -7.88 -0.28
N ASN A 31 -12.81 -7.88 1.03
CA ASN A 31 -11.48 -7.68 1.59
C ASN A 31 -10.49 -8.79 1.22
N ALA A 32 -10.94 -10.05 1.17
CA ALA A 32 -10.10 -11.16 0.74
C ALA A 32 -9.61 -10.98 -0.71
N PHE A 33 -10.50 -10.61 -1.65
CA PHE A 33 -10.11 -10.37 -3.04
C PHE A 33 -9.24 -9.12 -3.20
N ARG A 34 -9.50 -8.05 -2.44
CA ARG A 34 -8.66 -6.85 -2.39
C ARG A 34 -7.24 -7.20 -1.95
N ALA A 35 -7.10 -7.98 -0.87
CA ALA A 35 -5.83 -8.38 -0.29
C ALA A 35 -4.97 -9.22 -1.25
N LEU A 36 -5.55 -9.93 -2.21
CA LEU A 36 -4.84 -10.77 -3.20
C LEU A 36 -4.20 -9.97 -4.35
N ILE A 37 -4.63 -8.72 -4.57
CA ILE A 37 -4.13 -7.89 -5.68
C ILE A 37 -2.65 -7.60 -5.52
N ILE A 38 -2.23 -7.10 -4.35
CA ILE A 38 -0.83 -6.74 -4.11
C ILE A 38 0.13 -7.95 -4.16
N PRO A 39 -0.16 -9.11 -3.52
CA PRO A 39 0.62 -10.33 -3.70
C PRO A 39 0.82 -10.71 -5.18
N THR A 40 -0.22 -10.55 -6.00
CA THR A 40 -0.14 -10.82 -7.44
C THR A 40 0.80 -9.86 -8.15
N ILE A 41 0.73 -8.57 -7.82
CA ILE A 41 1.65 -7.54 -8.34
C ILE A 41 3.09 -7.84 -7.89
N THR A 42 3.28 -8.25 -6.64
CA THR A 42 4.57 -8.64 -6.09
C THR A 42 5.15 -9.82 -6.89
N MET A 43 4.38 -10.88 -7.15
CA MET A 43 4.82 -11.99 -8.02
C MET A 43 5.18 -11.52 -9.43
N LEU A 44 4.37 -10.65 -10.04
CA LEU A 44 4.64 -10.06 -11.35
C LEU A 44 5.97 -9.30 -11.37
N TYR A 45 6.27 -8.54 -10.33
CA TYR A 45 7.53 -7.83 -10.19
C TYR A 45 8.71 -8.81 -10.14
N PHE A 46 8.63 -9.87 -9.32
CA PHE A 46 9.71 -10.84 -9.19
C PHE A 46 9.99 -11.63 -10.49
N ILE A 47 8.95 -11.90 -11.28
CA ILE A 47 9.05 -12.62 -12.56
C ILE A 47 9.65 -11.73 -13.67
N ASN A 48 9.22 -10.47 -13.76
CA ASN A 48 9.56 -9.62 -14.90
C ASN A 48 10.88 -8.85 -14.72
N ILE A 49 11.21 -8.45 -13.48
CA ILE A 49 12.34 -7.56 -13.23
C ILE A 49 13.59 -8.39 -12.94
N LYS A 50 14.59 -8.32 -13.82
CA LYS A 50 15.86 -9.06 -13.67
C LYS A 50 16.73 -8.48 -12.54
N LYS A 51 17.02 -7.18 -12.59
CA LYS A 51 17.79 -6.47 -11.57
C LYS A 51 16.83 -5.82 -10.59
N LYS A 52 16.73 -6.39 -9.39
CA LYS A 52 15.75 -5.98 -8.39
C LYS A 52 16.43 -5.10 -7.34
N SER A 53 15.80 -4.00 -6.98
CA SER A 53 16.20 -3.29 -5.77
C SER A 53 15.75 -4.09 -4.54
N ILE A 54 16.66 -4.26 -3.58
CA ILE A 54 16.37 -4.96 -2.33
C ILE A 54 15.29 -4.21 -1.54
N TYR A 55 15.37 -2.88 -1.47
CA TYR A 55 14.44 -2.06 -0.69
C TYR A 55 13.04 -2.05 -1.31
N PHE A 56 12.93 -1.89 -2.63
CA PHE A 56 11.63 -1.98 -3.31
C PHE A 56 11.03 -3.38 -3.24
N SER A 57 11.86 -4.43 -3.33
CA SER A 57 11.40 -5.82 -3.16
C SER A 57 10.89 -6.05 -1.74
N GLY A 58 11.59 -5.53 -0.73
CA GLY A 58 11.17 -5.61 0.67
C GLY A 58 9.87 -4.85 0.93
N PHE A 59 9.69 -3.66 0.33
CA PHE A 59 8.41 -2.94 0.36
C PHE A 59 7.27 -3.81 -0.16
N LEU A 60 7.42 -4.38 -1.37
CA LEU A 60 6.37 -5.20 -1.98
C LEU A 60 6.02 -6.44 -1.16
N VAL A 61 7.01 -7.10 -0.55
CA VAL A 61 6.80 -8.28 0.29
C VAL A 61 6.11 -7.91 1.60
N LEU A 62 6.60 -6.90 2.32
CA LEU A 62 6.01 -6.49 3.60
C LEU A 62 4.61 -5.92 3.43
N TYR A 63 4.38 -5.10 2.39
CA TYR A 63 3.07 -4.57 2.09
C TYR A 63 2.09 -5.69 1.72
N SER A 64 2.52 -6.62 0.87
CA SER A 64 1.73 -7.80 0.51
C SER A 64 1.37 -8.65 1.73
N LEU A 65 2.31 -8.83 2.68
CA LEU A 65 2.04 -9.59 3.90
C LEU A 65 1.02 -8.85 4.78
N SER A 66 1.15 -7.53 4.89
CA SER A 66 0.21 -6.69 5.64
C SER A 66 -1.21 -6.76 5.07
N GLU A 67 -1.36 -6.71 3.74
CA GLU A 67 -2.65 -6.88 3.07
C GLU A 67 -3.27 -8.27 3.35
N LEU A 68 -2.46 -9.32 3.29
CA LEU A 68 -2.91 -10.69 3.58
C LEU A 68 -3.34 -10.90 5.04
N MET A 69 -2.89 -10.07 5.99
CA MET A 69 -3.35 -10.12 7.38
C MET A 69 -4.87 -9.94 7.49
N CYS A 70 -5.49 -9.21 6.56
CA CYS A 70 -6.94 -8.99 6.57
C CYS A 70 -7.75 -10.31 6.49
N ILE A 71 -7.21 -11.35 5.85
CA ILE A 71 -7.87 -12.66 5.74
C ILE A 71 -7.83 -13.40 7.09
N ILE A 72 -6.77 -13.23 7.87
CA ILE A 72 -6.58 -13.91 9.15
C ILE A 72 -7.06 -13.08 10.35
N SER A 73 -7.28 -11.78 10.17
CA SER A 73 -7.75 -10.82 11.17
C SER A 73 -8.91 -11.36 12.03
N PRO A 74 -9.94 -12.04 11.48
CA PRO A 74 -11.03 -12.61 12.30
C PRO A 74 -10.60 -13.70 13.30
N TYR A 75 -9.42 -14.29 13.13
CA TYR A 75 -8.93 -15.41 13.93
C TYR A 75 -7.85 -15.01 14.95
N ILE A 76 -7.46 -13.73 14.98
CA ILE A 76 -6.42 -13.23 15.88
C ILE A 76 -6.97 -12.12 16.79
N PRO A 77 -6.39 -11.93 17.99
CA PRO A 77 -6.81 -10.85 18.88
C PRO A 77 -6.65 -9.47 18.20
N THR A 78 -7.64 -8.59 18.36
CA THR A 78 -7.68 -7.26 17.73
C THR A 78 -6.43 -6.43 17.98
N ASN A 79 -5.86 -6.49 19.18
CA ASN A 79 -4.61 -5.77 19.49
C ASN A 79 -3.43 -6.29 18.66
N ILE A 80 -3.33 -7.62 18.51
CA ILE A 80 -2.26 -8.24 17.72
C ILE A 80 -2.44 -7.88 16.24
N ASP A 81 -3.66 -7.98 15.71
CA ASP A 81 -3.98 -7.58 14.34
C ASP A 81 -3.58 -6.12 14.08
N TYR A 82 -4.03 -5.21 14.95
CA TYR A 82 -3.77 -3.78 14.82
C TYR A 82 -2.28 -3.45 14.85
N TYR A 83 -1.54 -3.88 15.86
CA TYR A 83 -0.11 -3.52 15.97
C TYR A 83 0.73 -4.21 14.91
N THR A 84 0.44 -5.49 14.60
CA THR A 84 1.24 -6.25 13.62
C THR A 84 1.01 -5.73 12.20
N GLY A 85 -0.24 -5.54 11.79
CA GLY A 85 -0.57 -4.99 10.47
C GLY A 85 0.02 -3.59 10.26
N ASN A 86 -0.14 -2.70 11.25
CA ASN A 86 0.43 -1.36 11.15
C ASN A 86 1.97 -1.38 11.15
N ALA A 87 2.61 -2.23 11.96
CA ALA A 87 4.07 -2.36 11.94
C ALA A 87 4.59 -2.84 10.58
N LEU A 88 3.89 -3.78 9.93
CA LEU A 88 4.22 -4.25 8.58
C LEU A 88 4.07 -3.13 7.54
N TYR A 89 2.97 -2.37 7.57
CA TYR A 89 2.77 -1.23 6.67
C TYR A 89 3.84 -0.16 6.85
N ILE A 90 4.12 0.26 8.09
CA ILE A 90 5.14 1.27 8.38
C ILE A 90 6.49 0.80 7.88
N SER A 91 6.87 -0.44 8.17
CA SER A 91 8.14 -1.02 7.72
C SER A 91 8.24 -1.07 6.19
N ALA A 92 7.16 -1.45 5.51
CA ALA A 92 7.09 -1.44 4.05
C ALA A 92 7.34 -0.02 3.50
N TYR A 93 6.63 0.98 4.01
CA TYR A 93 6.77 2.36 3.55
C TYR A 93 8.15 2.95 3.85
N LEU A 94 8.78 2.61 4.97
CA LEU A 94 10.15 3.03 5.26
C LEU A 94 11.14 2.52 4.21
N LEU A 95 11.00 1.26 3.76
CA LEU A 95 11.83 0.72 2.68
C LEU A 95 11.58 1.43 1.35
N LEU A 96 10.32 1.72 1.02
CA LEU A 96 9.97 2.44 -0.20
C LEU A 96 10.52 3.87 -0.20
N ILE A 97 10.34 4.59 0.91
CA ILE A 97 10.88 5.94 1.10
C ILE A 97 12.39 5.90 0.92
N TYR A 98 13.08 4.99 1.60
CA TYR A 98 14.53 4.87 1.48
C TYR A 98 14.98 4.65 0.02
N GLU A 99 14.30 3.76 -0.72
CA GLU A 99 14.60 3.51 -2.14
C GLU A 99 14.43 4.78 -3.00
N ILE A 100 13.34 5.51 -2.81
CA ILE A 100 13.06 6.74 -3.56
C ILE A 100 14.14 7.79 -3.25
N LEU A 101 14.39 8.03 -1.96
CA LEU A 101 15.37 9.04 -1.52
C LEU A 101 16.79 8.72 -2.00
N LYS A 102 17.16 7.44 -2.09
CA LYS A 102 18.46 7.00 -2.63
C LYS A 102 18.65 7.40 -4.10
N SER A 103 17.59 7.42 -4.89
CA SER A 103 17.62 7.75 -6.32
C SER A 103 17.41 9.23 -6.63
N MET A 104 17.04 10.03 -5.64
CA MET A 104 16.58 11.40 -5.82
C MET A 104 17.68 12.43 -5.54
N ASP A 105 17.85 13.40 -6.46
CA ASP A 105 18.63 14.60 -6.18
C ASP A 105 17.75 15.63 -5.46
N PHE A 106 17.89 15.70 -4.14
CA PHE A 106 17.14 16.63 -3.30
C PHE A 106 17.35 18.09 -3.67
N ASN A 107 18.57 18.48 -4.05
CA ASN A 107 18.87 19.87 -4.38
C ASN A 107 18.18 20.27 -5.68
N TYR A 108 18.15 19.36 -6.66
CA TYR A 108 17.39 19.55 -7.89
C TYR A 108 15.89 19.69 -7.60
N VAL A 109 15.33 18.79 -6.79
CA VAL A 109 13.89 18.78 -6.48
C VAL A 109 13.46 20.06 -5.75
N ILE A 110 14.19 20.46 -4.73
CA ILE A 110 13.86 21.67 -3.95
C ILE A 110 13.91 22.92 -4.83
N ARG A 111 14.92 23.05 -5.70
CA ARG A 111 15.07 24.23 -6.55
C ARG A 111 14.01 24.34 -7.64
N HIS A 112 13.62 23.24 -8.27
CA HIS A 112 12.73 23.26 -9.43
C HIS A 112 11.25 23.05 -9.07
N TYR A 113 10.95 22.42 -7.94
CA TYR A 113 9.59 22.08 -7.52
C TYR A 113 9.17 22.75 -6.21
N ALA A 114 9.86 23.82 -5.78
CA ALA A 114 9.59 24.53 -4.51
C ALA A 114 8.11 24.86 -4.29
N ILE A 115 7.43 25.41 -5.31
CA ILE A 115 6.01 25.78 -5.21
C ILE A 115 5.15 24.52 -5.01
N HIS A 116 5.42 23.46 -5.76
CA HIS A 116 4.71 22.18 -5.59
C HIS A 116 4.91 21.61 -4.19
N LEU A 117 6.13 21.70 -3.64
CA LEU A 117 6.40 21.27 -2.27
C LEU A 117 5.63 22.10 -1.24
N VAL A 118 5.56 23.43 -1.39
CA VAL A 118 4.79 24.31 -0.49
C VAL A 118 3.30 23.98 -0.54
N ILE A 119 2.73 23.78 -1.73
CA ILE A 119 1.32 23.42 -1.87
C ILE A 119 1.05 22.05 -1.26
N LEU A 120 1.91 21.07 -1.52
CA LEU A 120 1.77 19.71 -1.00
C LEU A 120 1.85 19.68 0.53
N THR A 121 2.77 20.43 1.13
CA THR A 121 2.89 20.52 2.59
C THR A 121 1.68 21.23 3.20
N ALA A 122 1.22 22.33 2.61
CA ALA A 122 0.02 23.03 3.06
C ALA A 122 -1.22 22.11 3.02
N LEU A 123 -1.41 21.36 1.93
CA LEU A 123 -2.51 20.40 1.80
C LEU A 123 -2.38 19.27 2.82
N SER A 124 -1.17 18.76 3.06
CA SER A 124 -0.93 17.69 4.03
C SER A 124 -1.26 18.16 5.46
N VAL A 125 -0.80 19.36 5.84
CA VAL A 125 -1.13 19.97 7.14
C VAL A 125 -2.64 20.14 7.28
N TYR A 126 -3.30 20.67 6.25
CA TYR A 126 -4.76 20.83 6.25
C TYR A 126 -5.50 19.50 6.48
N ILE A 127 -5.12 18.43 5.77
CA ILE A 127 -5.74 17.11 5.93
C ILE A 127 -5.57 16.60 7.37
N VAL A 128 -4.37 16.73 7.95
CA VAL A 128 -4.11 16.34 9.34
C VAL A 128 -4.95 17.16 10.31
N SER A 129 -5.04 18.48 10.13
CA SER A 129 -5.87 19.35 10.97
C SER A 129 -7.35 18.98 10.91
N VAL A 130 -7.88 18.69 9.72
CA VAL A 130 -9.27 18.24 9.54
C VAL A 130 -9.47 16.89 10.23
N LEU A 131 -8.55 15.95 10.07
CA LEU A 131 -8.63 14.62 10.67
C LEU A 131 -8.63 14.70 12.20
N LEU A 132 -7.77 15.54 12.80
CA LEU A 132 -7.74 15.78 14.25
C LEU A 132 -9.08 16.34 14.75
N LYS A 133 -9.67 17.29 14.02
CA LYS A 133 -10.98 17.85 14.35
C LYS A 133 -12.11 16.83 14.28
N ILE A 134 -12.05 15.87 13.36
CA ILE A 134 -13.04 14.79 13.24
C ILE A 134 -12.89 13.76 14.37
N VAL A 135 -11.64 13.36 14.67
CA VAL A 135 -11.35 12.32 15.68
C VAL A 135 -11.50 12.83 17.11
N SER A 136 -11.28 14.12 17.36
CA SER A 136 -11.45 14.76 18.66
C SER A 136 -12.17 16.10 18.49
N PRO A 137 -13.50 16.11 18.32
CA PRO A 137 -14.28 17.33 18.05
C PRO A 137 -14.36 18.32 19.23
N HIS A 138 -13.72 18.02 20.36
CA HIS A 138 -13.88 18.72 21.64
C HIS A 138 -12.56 19.19 22.27
N VAL A 139 -11.50 19.37 21.47
CA VAL A 139 -10.38 20.25 21.81
C VAL A 139 -10.45 21.50 20.94
#